data_AF-A0A7X5VHI7-F1
#
_entry.id   AF-A0A7X5VHI7-F1
#
_cell.length_a   1.000
_cell.length_b   1.000
_cell.length_c   1.000
_cell.angle_alpha   90.00
_cell.angle_beta   90.00
_cell.angle_gamma   90.00
#
_symmetry.space_group_name_H-M   'P 1'
#
loop_
_entity.id
_entity.type
_entity.pdbx_description
1 polymer ?
#
loop_
_entity_poly.entity_id
_entity_poly.type
_entity_poly.pdbx_seq_one_letter_code
_entity_poly.pdbx_strand_id
1 'polypeptide(L)' 'MQWSDLRHGDRVHHFEYGAGTVNSAGPLWLLITWDDPAEHVDYHWSGEIDRHLTRLTPQAEEAHGQ' A
#
# COMPACT_ATOMS: atom_id res chain seq x y z
N MET A 1 4.74 7.12 -7.39
CA MET A 1 4.57 7.69 -6.04
C MET A 1 5.88 7.49 -5.30
N GLN A 2 6.38 8.42 -4.48
CA GLN A 2 7.49 8.07 -3.59
C GLN A 2 6.92 7.40 -2.36
N TRP A 3 7.28 6.15 -2.16
CA TRP A 3 6.85 5.34 -1.02
C TRP A 3 7.29 5.91 0.35
N SER A 4 8.36 6.73 0.37
CA SER A 4 8.78 7.51 1.54
C SER A 4 7.73 8.54 1.98
N ASP A 5 6.69 8.77 1.16
CA ASP A 5 5.53 9.60 1.48
C ASP A 5 4.41 8.78 2.14
N LEU A 6 4.52 7.45 2.16
CA LEU A 6 3.62 6.58 2.91
C LEU A 6 3.86 6.75 4.42
N ARG A 7 2.77 6.67 5.16
CA ARG A 7 2.66 6.87 6.60
C ARG A 7 1.82 5.73 7.15
N HIS A 8 1.95 5.51 8.44
CA HIS A 8 1.08 4.61 9.17
C HIS A 8 -0.40 4.94 8.89
N GLY A 9 -1.19 3.93 8.53
CA GLY A 9 -2.62 4.05 8.23
C GLY A 9 -2.96 4.33 6.75
N ASP A 10 -1.97 4.57 5.89
CA ASP A 10 -2.23 4.70 4.46
C ASP A 10 -2.76 3.39 3.87
N ARG A 11 -3.76 3.53 2.99
CA ARG A 11 -4.28 2.42 2.19
C ARG A 11 -3.52 2.33 0.88
N VAL A 12 -3.11 1.12 0.55
CA VAL A 12 -2.37 0.81 -0.67
C VAL A 12 -2.99 -0.41 -1.35
N HIS A 13 -2.72 -0.54 -2.64
CA HIS A 13 -3.07 -1.72 -3.43
C HIS A 13 -1.83 -2.22 -4.15
N HIS A 14 -1.55 -3.52 -4.04
CA HIS A 14 -0.56 -4.25 -4.80
C HIS A 14 -1.24 -5.21 -5.78
N PHE A 15 -0.67 -5.38 -6.97
CA PHE A 15 -1.31 -6.20 -8.01
C PHE A 15 -1.46 -7.69 -7.64
N GLU A 16 -0.54 -8.25 -6.84
CA GLU A 16 -0.59 -9.66 -6.40
C GLU A 16 -1.30 -9.84 -5.06
N TYR A 17 -1.14 -8.88 -4.15
CA TYR A 17 -1.58 -9.00 -2.75
C TYR A 17 -2.92 -8.31 -2.48
N GLY A 18 -3.42 -7.54 -3.45
CA GLY A 18 -4.63 -6.75 -3.30
C GLY A 18 -4.43 -5.55 -2.38
N ALA A 19 -5.45 -5.23 -1.59
CA ALA A 19 -5.46 -4.05 -0.74
C ALA A 19 -4.81 -4.31 0.62
N GLY A 20 -4.12 -3.30 1.16
CA GLY A 20 -3.47 -3.38 2.45
C GLY A 20 -3.31 -2.03 3.13
N THR A 21 -2.89 -2.09 4.38
CA THR A 21 -2.67 -0.92 5.24
C THR A 21 -1.21 -0.83 5.63
N VAL A 22 -0.60 0.33 5.42
CA VAL A 22 0.77 0.61 5.84
C VAL A 22 0.82 0.67 7.36
N ASN A 23 1.57 -0.23 7.98
CA ASN A 23 1.84 -0.21 9.41
C ASN A 23 3.04 0.69 9.73
N SER A 24 4.09 0.65 8.90
CA SER A 24 5.26 1.49 9.10
C SER A 24 6.05 1.60 7.81
N ALA A 25 6.75 2.72 7.62
CA ALA A 25 7.59 2.98 6.47
C ALA A 25 8.92 3.57 6.93
N GLY A 26 10.00 3.11 6.31
CA GLY A 26 11.33 3.70 6.37
C GLY A 26 11.80 4.13 4.98
N PRO A 27 13.02 4.68 4.87
CA PRO A 27 13.54 5.15 3.59
C PRO A 27 13.91 4.02 2.61
N LEU A 28 14.00 2.77 3.09
CA LEU A 28 14.37 1.57 2.31
C LEU A 28 13.53 0.32 2.62
N TRP A 29 12.58 0.40 3.56
CA TRP A 29 11.64 -0.68 3.85
C TRP A 29 10.19 -0.25 4.15
N LEU A 30 9.23 -1.11 3.82
CA LEU A 30 7.80 -0.92 4.07
C LEU A 30 7.21 -2.13 4.80
N LEU A 31 6.35 -1.88 5.79
CA LEU A 31 5.58 -2.91 6.49
C LEU A 31 4.10 -2.70 6.20
N ILE A 32 3.45 -3.69 5.60
CA ILE A 32 2.04 -3.64 5.23
C ILE A 32 1.32 -4.84 5.88
N THR A 33 0.12 -4.62 6.40
CA THR A 33 -0.87 -5.69 6.64
C THR A 33 -1.81 -5.74 5.44
N TRP A 34 -1.85 -6.88 4.75
CA TRP A 34 -2.80 -7.10 3.67
C TRP A 34 -4.15 -7.53 4.21
N ASP A 35 -5.21 -7.23 3.47
CA ASP A 35 -6.57 -7.65 3.81
C ASP A 35 -6.81 -9.13 3.48
N ASP A 36 -5.98 -9.72 2.60
CA ASP A 36 -6.04 -11.14 2.28
C ASP A 36 -5.50 -11.98 3.47
N PRO A 37 -6.28 -12.94 3.99
CA PRO A 37 -5.88 -13.75 5.15
C PRO A 37 -4.65 -14.63 4.91
N ALA A 38 -4.23 -14.86 3.66
CA ALA A 38 -3.03 -15.62 3.35
C ALA A 38 -1.74 -14.87 3.71
N GLU A 39 -1.75 -13.54 3.72
CA GLU A 39 -0.56 -12.68 3.90
C GLU A 39 -0.83 -11.60 4.96
N HIS A 40 -0.91 -11.99 6.22
CA HIS A 40 -1.29 -11.10 7.32
C HIS A 40 -0.38 -9.87 7.50
N VAL A 41 0.94 -10.01 7.29
CA VAL A 41 1.93 -8.93 7.46
C VAL A 41 3.13 -9.24 6.59
N ASP A 42 3.50 -8.32 5.70
CA ASP A 42 4.68 -8.46 4.86
C ASP A 42 5.62 -7.26 4.89
N TYR A 43 6.91 -7.59 4.76
CA TYR A 43 8.01 -6.64 4.78
C TYR A 43 8.63 -6.55 3.38
N HIS A 44 8.59 -5.35 2.80
CA HIS A 44 9.05 -5.12 1.43
C HIS A 44 10.23 -4.16 1.38
N TRP A 45 11.18 -4.48 0.50
CA TRP A 45 12.30 -3.59 0.18
C TRP A 45 11.98 -2.73 -1.05
N SER A 46 12.59 -1.55 -1.10
CA SER A 46 12.29 -0.46 -2.03
C SER A 46 12.44 -0.75 -3.53
N GLY A 47 12.96 -1.93 -3.91
CA GLY A 47 13.22 -2.29 -5.30
C GLY A 47 12.12 -3.10 -5.98
N GLU A 48 11.37 -3.89 -5.22
CA GLU A 48 10.47 -4.91 -5.80
C GLU A 48 9.01 -4.45 -5.86
N ILE A 49 8.54 -3.71 -4.85
CA ILE A 49 7.12 -3.38 -4.72
C ILE A 49 6.71 -2.06 -5.41
N ASP A 50 7.66 -1.16 -5.69
CA ASP A 50 7.40 0.21 -6.16
C ASP A 50 6.61 0.28 -7.49
N ARG A 51 6.89 -0.65 -8.41
CA ARG A 51 6.19 -0.69 -9.72
C ARG A 51 4.74 -1.12 -9.63
N HIS A 52 4.35 -1.69 -8.50
CA HIS A 52 3.13 -2.43 -8.35
C HIS A 52 2.24 -1.88 -7.23
N LEU A 53 2.74 -0.91 -6.46
CA LEU A 53 2.05 -0.32 -5.33
C LEU A 53 1.38 1.01 -5.72
N THR A 54 0.08 1.11 -5.47
CA THR A 54 -0.71 2.32 -5.68
C THR A 54 -1.34 2.77 -4.37
N ARG A 55 -1.28 4.07 -4.01
CA ARG A 55 -2.02 4.60 -2.85
C ARG A 55 -3.49 4.69 -3.20
N LEU A 56 -4.33 4.13 -2.34
CA LEU A 56 -5.76 4.31 -2.41
C LEU A 56 -6.06 5.64 -1.71
N THR A 57 -6.28 6.71 -2.48
CA THR A 57 -6.78 7.96 -1.93
C THR A 57 -8.29 7.84 -1.70
N PRO A 58 -8.84 8.42 -0.61
CA PRO A 58 -10.29 8.44 -0.37
C PRO A 58 -11.11 9.10 -1.50
N GLN A 59 -10.45 9.77 -2.43
CA GLN A 59 -11.08 10.61 -3.45
C GLN A 59 -11.36 9.89 -4.78
N ALA A 60 -11.08 8.59 -4.88
CA ALA A 60 -11.35 7.81 -6.10
C ALA A 60 -12.76 7.20 -6.15
N GLU A 61 -13.51 7.15 -5.03
CA GLU A 61 -14.89 6.64 -5.02
C GLU A 61 -15.95 7.70 -5.37
N GLU A 62 -15.62 9.00 -5.34
CA GLU A 62 -16.62 10.07 -5.54
C GLU A 62 -16.73 10.58 -7.00
N ALA A 63 -15.89 10.11 -7.92
CA ALA A 63 -15.86 10.63 -9.30
C ALA A 63 -16.74 9.85 -10.32
N HIS A 64 -17.40 8.77 -9.90
CA HIS A 64 -18.24 7.92 -10.77
C HIS A 64 -19.72 7.87 -10.37
N GLY A 65 -20.20 8.90 -9.67
CA GLY A 65 -21.57 8.99 -9.20
C GLY A 65 -22.19 10.37 -9.38
N GLN A 66 -22.17 10.94 -10.60
CA GLN A 66 -23.10 11.98 -11.05
C GLN A 66 -23.47 11.78 -12.52
#